data_AF-R2NPY8-F1
#
_entry.id   AF-R2NPY8-F1
#
_cell.length_a   1.000
_cell.length_b   1.000
_cell.length_c   1.000
_cell.angle_alpha   90.00
_cell.angle_beta   90.00
_cell.angle_gamma   90.00
#
_symmetry.space_group_name_H-M   'P 1'
#
loop_
_entity.id
_entity.type
_entity.pdbx_description
1 polymer ?
#
loop_
_entity_poly.entity_id
_entity_poly.type
_entity_poly.pdbx_seq_one_letter_code
_entity_poly.pdbx_strand_id
1 'polypeptide(L)' 'MPMTQREMVKLLKSHGFKKVGDEGKGSHVKMTKPGQARPIIIPHGELNKYTERGIKKDAGLL' A
#
# COMPACT_ATOMS: atom_id res chain seq x y z
N MET A 1 8.45 13.90 8.28
CA MET A 1 8.00 14.04 6.88
C MET A 1 6.92 13.00 6.63
N PRO A 2 5.84 13.33 5.89
CA PRO A 2 4.82 12.35 5.54
C PRO A 2 5.41 11.24 4.66
N MET A 3 5.01 9.99 4.91
CA MET A 3 5.46 8.85 4.09
C MET A 3 4.92 8.97 2.67
N THR A 4 5.75 8.76 1.66
CA THR A 4 5.32 8.78 0.25
C THR A 4 4.73 7.43 -0.18
N GLN A 5 3.95 7.43 -1.27
CA GLN A 5 3.48 6.21 -1.92
C GLN A 5 4.62 5.20 -2.19
N ARG A 6 5.80 5.68 -2.63
CA ARG A 6 6.96 4.83 -2.93
C ARG A 6 7.51 4.14 -1.69
N GLU A 7 7.59 4.87 -0.59
CA GLU A 7 8.05 4.33 0.70
C GLU A 7 7.05 3.31 1.25
N MET A 8 5.75 3.60 1.16
CA MET A 8 4.72 2.64 1.57
C MET A 8 4.77 1.36 0.74
N VAL A 9 4.94 1.47 -0.59
CA VAL A 9 5.11 0.30 -1.47
C VAL A 9 6.37 -0.50 -1.08
N LYS A 10 7.47 0.18 -0.74
CA LYS A 10 8.71 -0.49 -0.32
C LYS A 10 8.52 -1.24 1.00
N LEU A 11 7.83 -0.63 1.96
CA LEU A 11 7.48 -1.24 3.24
C LEU A 11 6.62 -2.49 3.04
N LEU A 12 5.53 -2.38 2.27
CA LEU A 12 4.67 -3.54 2.04
C LEU A 12 5.39 -4.65 1.27
N LYS A 13 6.26 -4.32 0.31
CA LYS A 13 7.10 -5.32 -0.37
C LYS A 13 8.01 -6.07 0.60
N SER A 14 8.64 -5.40 1.58
CA SER A 14 9.46 -6.10 2.59
C SER A 14 8.64 -7.02 3.50
N HIS A 15 7.33 -6.80 3.62
CA HIS A 15 6.40 -7.68 4.34
C HIS A 15 5.73 -8.76 3.47
N GLY A 16 6.21 -8.95 2.23
CA GLY A 16 5.78 -10.01 1.32
C GLY A 16 4.56 -9.67 0.47
N PHE A 17 4.17 -8.38 0.41
CA PHE A 17 3.13 -7.93 -0.51
C PHE A 17 3.69 -7.79 -1.93
N LYS A 18 2.85 -8.08 -2.92
CA LYS A 18 3.13 -7.93 -4.34
C LYS A 18 2.14 -6.95 -4.96
N LYS A 19 2.57 -6.25 -6.02
CA LYS A 19 1.65 -5.41 -6.79
C LYS A 19 0.65 -6.30 -7.53
N VAL A 20 -0.62 -5.90 -7.55
CA VAL A 20 -1.67 -6.60 -8.29
C VAL A 20 -1.71 -6.04 -9.71
N GLY A 21 -1.02 -6.71 -10.64
CA GLY A 21 -1.04 -6.44 -12.07
C GLY A 21 -0.57 -5.05 -12.51
N ASP A 22 -0.55 -4.84 -13.82
CA ASP A 22 -0.46 -3.53 -14.48
C ASP A 22 -1.87 -2.98 -14.79
N GLU A 23 -2.82 -3.13 -13.86
CA GLU A 23 -4.20 -2.76 -14.12
C GLU A 23 -4.48 -1.28 -13.83
N GLY A 24 -4.10 -0.48 -14.83
CA GLY A 24 -4.92 0.60 -15.38
C GLY A 24 -4.58 2.00 -14.91
N LYS A 25 -3.80 2.75 -15.72
CA LYS A 25 -3.71 4.22 -15.90
C LYS A 25 -3.95 5.17 -14.70
N GLY A 26 -3.91 4.67 -13.48
CA GLY A 26 -4.28 5.35 -12.26
C GLY A 26 -3.04 5.63 -11.43
N SER A 27 -3.04 6.78 -10.76
CA SER A 27 -1.94 7.19 -9.90
C SER A 27 -1.86 6.36 -8.60
N HIS A 28 -2.89 5.56 -8.29
CA HIS A 28 -2.97 4.69 -7.12
C HIS A 28 -2.31 3.32 -7.37
N VAL A 29 -1.59 2.80 -6.38
CA VAL A 29 -0.95 1.48 -6.44
C VAL A 29 -1.75 0.48 -5.62
N LYS A 30 -2.03 -0.70 -6.19
CA LYS A 30 -2.68 -1.81 -5.49
C LYS A 30 -1.66 -2.87 -5.08
N MET A 31 -1.71 -3.31 -3.83
CA MET A 31 -0.84 -4.35 -3.29
C MET A 31 -1.64 -5.45 -2.60
N THR A 32 -1.25 -6.71 -2.80
CA THR A 32 -1.88 -7.87 -2.18
C THR A 32 -0.84 -8.84 -1.64
N LYS A 33 -1.26 -9.76 -0.77
CA LYS A 33 -0.46 -10.88 -0.26
C LYS A 33 -1.32 -12.15 -0.26
N PRO A 34 -0.73 -13.35 -0.43
CA PRO A 34 -1.49 -14.60 -0.25
C PRO A 34 -2.25 -14.62 1.08
N GLY A 35 -3.53 -14.96 1.03
CA GLY A 35 -4.42 -14.95 2.20
C GLY A 35 -5.16 -13.62 2.44
N GLN A 36 -4.86 -12.57 1.68
CA GLN A 36 -5.58 -11.30 1.78
C GLN A 36 -6.83 -11.30 0.90
N ALA A 37 -8.00 -11.06 1.51
CA ALA A 37 -9.28 -11.09 0.81
C ALA A 37 -9.44 -9.92 -0.19
N ARG A 38 -8.82 -8.76 0.08
CA ARG A 38 -8.89 -7.56 -0.75
C ARG A 38 -7.51 -6.90 -0.88
N PRO A 39 -7.12 -6.42 -2.07
CA PRO A 39 -5.90 -5.64 -2.22
C PRO A 39 -5.96 -4.33 -1.43
N ILE A 40 -4.83 -3.90 -0.88
CA ILE A 40 -4.66 -2.57 -0.29
C ILE A 40 -4.42 -1.56 -1.40
N ILE A 41 -5.13 -0.44 -1.35
CA ILE A 41 -5.01 0.66 -2.30
C ILE A 41 -4.18 1.77 -1.66
N ILE A 42 -3.09 2.16 -2.32
CA ILE A 42 -2.15 3.17 -1.84
C ILE A 42 -2.29 4.41 -2.74
N PRO A 43 -2.75 5.56 -2.19
CA PRO A 43 -2.91 6.77 -2.98
C PRO A 43 -1.59 7.35 -3.45
N HIS A 44 -1.67 8.13 -4.52
CA HIS A 44 -0.52 8.81 -5.10
C HIS A 44 -0.04 9.96 -4.22
N GLY A 45 1.27 10.20 -4.22
CA GLY A 45 1.87 11.32 -3.52
C GLY A 45 2.16 11.02 -2.06
N GLU A 46 2.05 12.05 -1.23
CA GLU A 46 2.31 11.99 0.21
C GLU A 46 1.11 11.42 0.97
N LEU A 47 1.38 10.49 1.88
CA LEU A 47 0.38 9.90 2.76
C LEU A 47 0.37 10.70 4.06
N ASN A 48 -0.79 11.25 4.39
CA ASN A 48 -0.98 11.81 5.72
C ASN A 48 -0.93 10.68 6.78
N LYS A 49 -0.72 11.07 8.05
CA LYS A 49 -0.56 10.12 9.17
C LYS A 49 -1.74 9.14 9.34
N TYR A 50 -2.94 9.53 8.94
CA TYR A 50 -4.13 8.70 9.07
C TYR A 50 -4.21 7.66 7.95
N THR A 51 -3.92 8.07 6.72
CA THR A 51 -3.83 7.18 5.56
C THR A 51 -2.73 6.14 5.76
N GLU A 52 -1.56 6.57 6.23
CA GLU A 52 -0.45 5.68 6.56
C GLU A 52 -0.86 4.65 7.61
N ARG A 53 -1.49 5.10 8.71
CA ARG A 53 -1.96 4.23 9.79
C ARG A 53 -3.05 3.26 9.32
N GLY A 54 -3.97 3.70 8.48
CA GLY A 54 -5.02 2.86 7.90
C GLY A 54 -4.42 1.73 7.07
N ILE A 55 -3.50 2.07 6.17
CA ILE A 55 -2.79 1.08 5.34
C ILE A 55 -2.01 0.07 6.20
N LYS A 56 -1.32 0.53 7.26
CA LYS A 56 -0.59 -0.37 8.17
C LYS A 56 -1.52 -1.30 8.93
N LYS A 57 -2.67 -0.81 9.39
CA LYS A 57 -3.70 -1.63 10.05
C LYS A 57 -4.26 -2.69 9.10
N ASP A 58 -4.60 -2.29 7.87
CA ASP A 58 -5.10 -3.21 6.84
C ASP A 58 -4.06 -4.24 6.40
N ALA A 59 -2.77 -3.89 6.51
CA ALA A 59 -1.64 -4.77 6.28
C ALA A 59 -1.27 -5.66 7.49
N GLY A 60 -1.92 -5.49 8.64
CA GLY A 60 -1.60 -6.20 9.88
C GLY A 60 -0.24 -5.84 10.48
N LEU A 61 0.23 -4.60 10.27
CA LEU A 61 1.50 -4.08 10.78
C LEU A 61 1.32 -3.17 12.00
N LEU A 62 0.09 -3.05 12.50
CA LEU A 62 -0.31 -2.27 13.67
C LEU A 62 -1.44 -3.01 14.40
#